data_AF-A0A2D9XJE5-F1
#
_entry.id   AF-A0A2D9XJE5-F1
#
_cell.length_a   1.000
_cell.length_b   1.000
_cell.length_c   1.000
_cell.angle_alpha   90.00
_cell.angle_beta   90.00
_cell.angle_gamma   90.00
#
_symmetry.space_group_name_H-M   'P 1'
#
loop_
_entity.id
_entity.type
_entity.pdbx_description
1 polymer ?
#
loop_
_entity_poly.entity_id
_entity_poly.type
_entity_poly.pdbx_seq_one_letter_code
_entity_poly.pdbx_strand_id
1 'polypeptide(L)'
;MKKLLLFAICSIFYCSYAQLPPNSFGEDFTLTDINGDEFNLHSTLDEGKTVILDLFAVWCGPCWSYAETGVLEDLQAAYPDDVVVVAVEADASTPEADIDGGGNSVGDWTSMIDYWLMDDPSGNVADDYALAYYPTIYKICPDRMVTEVGQLSSVNAFMSEINSCSSAQYSKDARMLSYNGDETYCQGS
;
A
#
# COMPACT_ATOMS: atom_id res chain seq x y z
N MET A 1 56.12 -18.37 24.45
CA MET A 1 54.80 -18.55 25.07
C MET A 1 53.78 -17.84 24.21
N LYS A 2 52.80 -18.58 23.70
CA LYS A 2 51.75 -18.15 22.76
C LYS A 2 50.72 -17.27 23.47
N LYS A 3 50.29 -16.17 22.85
CA LYS A 3 48.94 -15.59 23.04
C LYS A 3 48.46 -15.06 21.69
N LEU A 4 47.73 -15.91 20.95
CA LEU A 4 46.88 -15.48 19.85
C LEU A 4 45.65 -14.80 20.47
N LEU A 5 45.42 -13.53 20.14
CA LEU A 5 44.16 -12.83 20.37
C LEU A 5 43.26 -13.09 19.16
N LEU A 6 42.26 -13.96 19.32
CA LEU A 6 41.15 -14.06 18.38
C LEU A 6 40.17 -12.91 18.66
N PHE A 7 40.03 -11.98 17.72
CA PHE A 7 38.87 -11.09 17.63
C PHE A 7 37.71 -11.91 17.05
N ALA A 8 36.75 -12.26 17.90
CA ALA A 8 35.47 -12.79 17.45
C ALA A 8 34.62 -11.63 16.91
N ILE A 9 34.57 -11.49 15.59
CA ILE A 9 33.62 -10.61 14.89
C ILE A 9 32.27 -11.33 14.97
N CYS A 10 31.42 -10.91 15.91
CA CYS A 10 30.04 -11.32 15.98
C CYS A 10 29.27 -10.46 14.98
N SER A 11 29.14 -10.94 13.74
CA SER A 11 28.29 -10.34 12.72
C SER A 11 26.84 -10.54 13.12
N ILE A 12 26.26 -9.53 13.77
CA ILE A 12 24.82 -9.44 13.99
C ILE A 12 24.19 -9.24 12.61
N PHE A 13 23.66 -10.31 12.02
CA PHE A 13 22.80 -10.23 10.84
C PHE A 13 21.48 -9.61 11.29
N TYR A 14 21.36 -8.29 11.17
CA TYR A 14 20.06 -7.63 11.12
C TYR A 14 19.42 -8.01 9.79
N CYS A 15 18.37 -8.84 9.83
CA CYS A 15 17.44 -8.91 8.71
C CYS A 15 16.70 -7.57 8.72
N SER A 16 17.13 -6.64 7.87
CA SER A 16 16.27 -5.51 7.52
C SER A 16 15.06 -6.08 6.81
N TYR A 17 13.88 -5.93 7.39
CA TYR A 17 12.65 -5.92 6.60
C TYR A 17 12.76 -4.68 5.71
N ALA A 18 13.25 -4.89 4.50
CA ALA A 18 13.09 -3.90 3.45
C ALA A 18 11.60 -3.86 3.12
N GLN A 19 11.07 -2.67 2.82
CA GLN A 19 9.78 -2.53 2.15
C GLN A 19 9.72 -3.46 0.94
N LEU A 20 8.51 -3.72 0.44
CA LEU A 20 8.35 -4.52 -0.77
C LEU A 20 9.30 -3.98 -1.87
N PRO A 21 10.22 -4.82 -2.39
CA PRO A 21 11.09 -4.41 -3.49
C PRO A 21 10.24 -3.84 -4.63
N PRO A 22 10.73 -2.82 -5.36
CA PRO A 22 10.00 -2.29 -6.49
C PRO A 22 9.62 -3.41 -7.46
N ASN A 23 8.37 -3.41 -7.92
CA ASN A 23 7.80 -4.49 -8.71
C ASN A 23 7.72 -5.82 -7.93
N SER A 24 7.26 -5.76 -6.68
CA SER A 24 6.72 -6.93 -5.98
C SER A 24 5.25 -7.13 -6.35
N PHE A 25 4.77 -8.36 -6.22
CA PHE A 25 3.35 -8.65 -6.39
C PHE A 25 2.59 -8.20 -5.14
N GLY A 26 1.53 -7.42 -5.31
CA GLY A 26 0.67 -6.97 -4.21
C GLY A 26 -0.34 -8.03 -3.85
N GLU A 27 -0.32 -8.47 -2.60
CA GLU A 27 -1.33 -9.38 -2.07
C GLU A 27 -2.71 -8.73 -2.09
N ASP A 28 -3.75 -9.54 -2.30
CA ASP A 28 -5.12 -9.03 -2.27
C ASP A 28 -5.55 -8.76 -0.84
N PHE A 29 -6.33 -7.71 -0.63
CA PHE A 29 -6.98 -7.45 0.64
C PHE A 29 -8.40 -6.91 0.43
N THR A 30 -9.23 -7.17 1.43
CA THR A 30 -10.56 -6.60 1.54
C THR A 30 -10.68 -5.97 2.92
N LEU A 31 -11.04 -4.68 2.94
CA LEU A 31 -11.29 -3.92 4.16
C LEU A 31 -12.60 -3.16 4.02
N THR A 32 -13.21 -2.86 5.16
CA THR A 32 -14.37 -1.95 5.24
C THR A 32 -13.88 -0.60 5.71
N ASP A 33 -14.32 0.46 5.06
CA ASP A 33 -13.96 1.82 5.44
C ASP A 33 -14.79 2.30 6.65
N ILE A 34 -14.42 3.47 7.19
CA ILE A 34 -15.13 4.07 8.32
C ILE A 34 -16.59 4.46 8.02
N ASN A 35 -16.97 4.51 6.74
CA ASN A 35 -18.35 4.78 6.30
C ASN A 35 -19.19 3.50 6.18
N GLY A 36 -18.56 2.32 6.28
CA GLY A 36 -19.18 1.01 6.17
C GLY A 36 -19.19 0.41 4.76
N ASP A 37 -18.47 1.02 3.81
CA ASP A 37 -18.34 0.55 2.44
C ASP A 37 -17.15 -0.44 2.33
N GLU A 38 -17.37 -1.54 1.62
CA GLU A 38 -16.34 -2.57 1.41
C GLU A 38 -15.49 -2.26 0.18
N PHE A 39 -14.18 -2.30 0.35
CA PHE A 39 -13.18 -2.17 -0.71
C PHE A 39 -12.44 -3.49 -0.89
N ASN A 40 -12.21 -3.88 -2.14
CA ASN A 40 -11.29 -4.97 -2.48
C ASN A 40 -10.26 -4.47 -3.49
N LEU A 41 -8.98 -4.74 -3.20
CA LEU A 41 -7.88 -4.26 -4.01
C LEU A 41 -7.93 -4.85 -5.42
N HIS A 42 -7.90 -6.18 -5.56
CA HIS A 42 -7.77 -6.80 -6.89
C HIS A 42 -8.99 -6.52 -7.77
N SER A 43 -10.20 -6.43 -7.20
CA SER A 43 -11.39 -6.01 -7.95
C SER A 43 -11.24 -4.60 -8.52
N THR A 44 -10.69 -3.66 -7.73
CA THR A 44 -10.43 -2.29 -8.18
C THR A 44 -9.35 -2.25 -9.27
N LEU A 45 -8.30 -3.06 -9.14
CA LEU A 45 -7.25 -3.18 -10.16
C LEU A 45 -7.78 -3.82 -11.46
N ASP A 46 -8.67 -4.81 -11.35
CA ASP A 46 -9.29 -5.50 -12.48
C ASP A 46 -10.25 -4.56 -13.27
N GLU A 47 -10.75 -3.48 -12.66
CA GLU A 47 -11.43 -2.37 -13.37
C GLU A 47 -10.48 -1.53 -14.24
N GLY A 48 -9.16 -1.75 -14.14
CA GLY A 48 -8.13 -1.01 -14.86
C GLY A 48 -7.63 0.23 -14.11
N LYS A 49 -8.05 0.43 -12.85
CA LYS A 49 -7.63 1.57 -12.03
C LYS A 49 -6.29 1.30 -11.36
N THR A 50 -5.54 2.36 -11.12
CA THR A 50 -4.34 2.30 -10.28
C THR A 50 -4.71 2.66 -8.85
N VAL A 51 -4.21 1.89 -7.88
CA VAL A 51 -4.43 2.18 -6.46
C VAL A 51 -3.21 2.90 -5.89
N ILE A 52 -3.45 4.03 -5.21
CA ILE A 52 -2.47 4.68 -4.34
C ILE A 52 -2.83 4.30 -2.90
N LEU A 53 -2.01 3.44 -2.30
CA LEU A 53 -2.18 2.95 -0.94
C LEU A 53 -1.29 3.76 0.01
N ASP A 54 -1.89 4.57 0.86
CA ASP A 54 -1.23 5.33 1.93
C ASP A 54 -1.36 4.58 3.27
N LEU A 55 -0.25 4.02 3.73
CA LEU A 55 -0.15 3.36 5.03
C LEU A 55 0.35 4.39 6.04
N PHE A 56 -0.54 4.78 6.95
CA PHE A 56 -0.27 5.78 7.99
C PHE A 56 -0.60 5.23 9.37
N ALA A 57 -0.28 6.00 10.41
CA ALA A 57 -0.72 5.75 11.77
C ALA A 57 -1.29 7.04 12.35
N VAL A 58 -2.33 6.98 13.18
CA VAL A 58 -3.02 8.20 13.66
C VAL A 58 -2.12 9.14 14.47
N TRP A 59 -1.08 8.59 15.09
CA TRP A 59 -0.10 9.33 15.89
C TRP A 59 1.08 9.86 15.05
N CYS A 60 1.13 9.55 13.75
CA CYS A 60 2.23 9.90 12.85
C CYS A 60 2.17 11.37 12.41
N GLY A 61 2.94 12.22 13.08
CA GLY A 61 3.06 13.64 12.73
C GLY A 61 3.45 13.92 11.26
N PRO A 62 4.47 13.25 10.68
CA PRO A 62 4.81 13.43 9.27
C PRO A 62 3.70 13.00 8.29
N CYS A 63 2.88 12.01 8.66
CA CYS A 63 1.73 11.57 7.88
C CYS A 63 0.64 12.65 7.90
N TRP A 64 0.36 13.23 9.08
CA TRP A 64 -0.59 14.33 9.22
C TRP A 64 -0.19 15.55 8.40
N SER A 65 1.07 15.98 8.50
CA SER A 65 1.58 17.10 7.70
C SER A 65 1.54 16.84 6.20
N TYR A 66 1.49 15.57 5.77
CA TYR A 66 1.33 15.22 4.37
C TYR A 66 -0.14 15.28 3.93
N ALA A 67 -1.05 14.72 4.74
CA ALA A 67 -2.49 14.85 4.51
C ALA A 67 -2.93 16.33 4.45
N GLU A 68 -2.37 17.19 5.30
CA GLU A 68 -2.60 18.65 5.26
C GLU A 68 -2.23 19.31 3.92
N THR A 69 -1.39 18.66 3.09
CA THR A 69 -1.07 19.20 1.77
C THR A 69 -2.22 19.09 0.77
N GLY A 70 -3.19 18.19 1.00
CA GLY A 70 -4.33 17.96 0.11
C GLY A 70 -3.99 17.25 -1.19
N VAL A 71 -2.76 16.77 -1.38
CA VAL A 71 -2.29 16.28 -2.68
C VAL A 71 -2.97 14.97 -3.11
N LEU A 72 -3.31 14.11 -2.15
CA LEU A 72 -3.96 12.82 -2.40
C LEU A 72 -5.46 13.01 -2.66
N GLU A 73 -6.08 13.93 -1.92
CA GLU A 73 -7.45 14.40 -2.13
C GLU A 73 -7.59 15.02 -3.53
N ASP A 74 -6.68 15.92 -3.91
CA ASP A 74 -6.61 16.52 -5.24
C ASP A 74 -6.40 15.48 -6.34
N LEU A 75 -5.60 14.44 -6.08
CA LEU A 75 -5.37 13.34 -7.04
C LEU A 75 -6.65 12.53 -7.26
N GLN A 76 -7.31 12.09 -6.19
CA GLN A 76 -8.57 11.35 -6.24
C GLN A 76 -9.65 12.15 -6.97
N ALA A 77 -9.77 13.44 -6.67
CA ALA A 77 -10.77 14.33 -7.27
C ALA A 77 -10.50 14.60 -8.76
N ALA A 78 -9.22 14.68 -9.16
CA ALA A 78 -8.85 14.97 -10.54
C ALA A 78 -8.94 13.75 -11.47
N TYR A 79 -8.74 12.53 -10.95
CA TYR A 79 -8.67 11.30 -11.75
C TYR A 79 -9.53 10.14 -11.17
N PRO A 80 -10.82 10.35 -10.85
CA PRO A 80 -11.65 9.35 -10.18
C PRO A 80 -11.92 8.08 -11.01
N ASP A 81 -11.78 8.18 -12.33
CA ASP A 81 -11.96 7.05 -13.26
C ASP A 81 -10.67 6.23 -13.44
N ASP A 82 -9.50 6.81 -13.19
CA ASP A 82 -8.19 6.19 -13.43
C ASP A 82 -7.48 5.77 -12.12
N VAL A 83 -7.79 6.44 -11.01
CA VAL A 83 -7.08 6.31 -9.73
C VAL A 83 -8.08 6.12 -8.58
N VAL A 84 -7.72 5.22 -7.67
CA VAL A 84 -8.36 5.09 -6.36
C VAL A 84 -7.30 5.27 -5.28
N VAL A 85 -7.48 6.27 -4.43
CA VAL A 85 -6.64 6.51 -3.27
C VAL A 85 -7.26 5.82 -2.06
N VAL A 86 -6.45 5.10 -1.30
CA VAL A 86 -6.85 4.35 -0.11
C VAL A 86 -5.88 4.68 1.02
N ALA A 87 -6.37 5.32 2.07
CA ALA A 87 -5.63 5.52 3.31
C ALA A 87 -6.01 4.41 4.31
N VAL A 88 -5.01 3.75 4.87
CA VAL A 88 -5.17 2.70 5.88
C VAL A 88 -4.39 3.08 7.12
N GLU A 89 -5.09 3.21 8.25
CA GLU A 89 -4.48 3.17 9.57
C GLU A 89 -3.91 1.76 9.73
N ALA A 90 -2.59 1.65 9.66
CA ALA A 90 -1.88 0.38 9.57
C ALA A 90 -1.09 0.07 10.85
N ASP A 91 -1.40 0.73 11.98
CA ASP A 91 -0.90 0.36 13.30
C ASP A 91 -2.01 -0.41 14.03
N ALA A 92 -1.95 -1.74 13.96
CA ALA A 92 -2.92 -2.63 14.61
C ALA A 92 -3.04 -2.48 16.14
N SER A 93 -2.21 -1.65 16.79
CA SER A 93 -2.35 -1.28 18.20
C SER A 93 -3.26 -0.06 18.44
N THR A 94 -3.58 0.68 17.39
CA THR A 94 -4.53 1.79 17.37
C THR A 94 -5.95 1.27 17.15
N PRO A 95 -6.94 1.71 17.92
CA PRO A 95 -8.36 1.46 17.59
C PRO A 95 -8.86 2.38 16.48
N GLU A 96 -9.72 1.88 15.58
CA GLU A 96 -10.44 2.69 14.58
C GLU A 96 -11.03 4.00 15.14
N ALA A 97 -11.54 3.98 16.37
CA ALA A 97 -12.12 5.14 17.04
C ALA A 97 -11.12 6.29 17.29
N ASP A 98 -9.81 6.09 17.15
CA ASP A 98 -8.82 7.17 17.26
C ASP A 98 -8.65 7.94 15.93
N ILE A 99 -9.15 7.41 14.80
CA ILE A 99 -9.12 8.08 13.48
C ILE A 99 -9.85 9.44 13.53
N ASP A 100 -10.91 9.57 14.33
CA ASP A 100 -11.68 10.82 14.49
C ASP A 100 -11.03 11.85 15.43
N GLY A 101 -9.78 11.62 15.84
CA GLY A 101 -9.04 12.49 16.77
C GLY A 101 -9.10 12.05 18.23
N GLY A 102 -9.56 10.83 18.49
CA GLY A 102 -9.49 10.17 19.79
C GLY A 102 -8.08 9.77 20.24
N GLY A 103 -8.01 9.25 21.47
CA GLY A 103 -6.83 8.56 22.02
C GLY A 103 -5.49 9.28 21.84
N ASN A 104 -4.56 8.64 21.12
CA ASN A 104 -3.22 9.15 20.82
C ASN A 104 -3.11 9.83 19.45
N SER A 105 -4.23 10.01 18.74
CA SER A 105 -4.25 10.64 17.43
C SER A 105 -3.76 12.08 17.50
N VAL A 106 -3.05 12.50 16.45
CA VAL A 106 -2.60 13.89 16.33
C VAL A 106 -3.74 14.85 15.99
N GLY A 107 -4.86 14.35 15.44
CA GLY A 107 -6.03 15.14 15.09
C GLY A 107 -7.13 14.30 14.42
N ASP A 108 -8.19 14.99 14.00
CA ASP A 108 -9.32 14.36 13.29
C ASP A 108 -8.99 14.15 11.80
N TRP A 109 -8.66 12.91 11.43
CA TRP A 109 -8.29 12.55 10.05
C TRP A 109 -9.49 12.61 9.10
N THR A 110 -10.71 12.41 9.61
CA THR A 110 -11.95 12.47 8.83
C THR A 110 -12.26 13.87 8.31
N SER A 111 -11.61 14.89 8.87
CA SER A 111 -11.75 16.28 8.42
C SER A 111 -10.92 16.63 7.19
N MET A 112 -9.94 15.80 6.83
CA MET A 112 -9.01 16.04 5.72
C MET A 112 -9.11 14.96 4.64
N ILE A 113 -9.33 13.71 5.04
CA ILE A 113 -9.42 12.56 4.12
C ILE A 113 -10.89 12.30 3.81
N ASP A 114 -11.26 12.52 2.55
CA ASP A 114 -12.64 12.33 2.03
C ASP A 114 -12.79 11.16 1.05
N TYR A 115 -11.71 10.42 0.82
CA TYR A 115 -11.67 9.15 0.08
C TYR A 115 -11.66 7.96 1.05
N TRP A 116 -11.36 6.77 0.51
CA TRP A 116 -11.28 5.54 1.28
C TRP A 116 -10.35 5.68 2.49
N LEU A 117 -10.93 5.65 3.68
CA LEU A 117 -10.25 5.74 4.96
C LEU A 117 -10.62 4.51 5.80
N MET A 118 -9.62 3.67 6.09
CA MET A 118 -9.81 2.34 6.68
C MET A 118 -8.94 2.16 7.92
N ASP A 119 -9.34 1.22 8.77
CA ASP A 119 -8.53 0.67 9.86
C ASP A 119 -8.07 -0.74 9.47
N ASP A 120 -6.81 -1.08 9.73
CA ASP A 120 -6.30 -2.47 9.69
C ASP A 120 -6.05 -3.00 11.12
N PRO A 121 -7.11 -3.37 11.85
CA PRO A 121 -6.97 -3.85 13.22
C PRO A 121 -6.27 -5.22 13.30
N SER A 122 -6.17 -5.92 12.16
CA SER A 122 -5.51 -7.22 12.08
C SER A 122 -4.00 -7.12 11.89
N GLY A 123 -3.53 -6.00 11.33
CA GLY A 123 -2.15 -5.81 10.88
C GLY A 123 -1.80 -6.59 9.61
N ASN A 124 -2.77 -7.24 8.96
CA ASN A 124 -2.51 -8.08 7.79
C ASN A 124 -2.06 -7.24 6.59
N VAL A 125 -2.66 -6.07 6.36
CA VAL A 125 -2.23 -5.18 5.26
C VAL A 125 -0.83 -4.64 5.57
N ALA A 126 -0.53 -4.28 6.81
CA ALA A 126 0.82 -3.89 7.21
C ALA A 126 1.84 -5.01 6.94
N ASP A 127 1.52 -6.26 7.28
CA ASP A 127 2.38 -7.42 7.08
C ASP A 127 2.56 -7.76 5.59
N ASP A 128 1.47 -7.83 4.83
CA ASP A 128 1.46 -8.15 3.39
C ASP A 128 2.25 -7.15 2.56
N TYR A 129 2.24 -5.88 2.99
CA TYR A 129 2.98 -4.79 2.36
C TYR A 129 4.34 -4.51 3.01
N ALA A 130 4.81 -5.41 3.88
CA ALA A 130 6.10 -5.35 4.56
C ALA A 130 6.37 -3.96 5.18
N LEU A 131 5.37 -3.39 5.85
CA LEU A 131 5.41 -2.04 6.40
C LEU A 131 6.50 -1.92 7.48
N ALA A 132 7.48 -1.06 7.22
CA ALA A 132 8.62 -0.87 8.11
C ALA A 132 8.64 0.51 8.80
N TYR A 133 7.96 1.50 8.22
CA TYR A 133 7.90 2.87 8.72
C TYR A 133 6.67 3.61 8.18
N TYR A 134 6.35 4.75 8.80
CA TYR A 134 5.29 5.64 8.36
C TYR A 134 5.86 7.03 8.00
N PRO A 135 5.27 7.74 7.01
CA PRO A 135 4.30 7.23 6.05
C PRO A 135 4.97 6.28 5.04
N THR A 136 4.22 5.31 4.55
CA THR A 136 4.62 4.48 3.39
C THR A 136 3.52 4.55 2.35
N ILE A 137 3.85 5.06 1.15
CA ILE A 137 2.88 5.24 0.08
C ILE A 137 3.28 4.38 -1.12
N TYR A 138 2.40 3.45 -1.48
CA TYR A 138 2.57 2.55 -2.60
C TYR A 138 1.70 2.95 -3.78
N LYS A 139 2.27 2.83 -4.98
CA LYS A 139 1.53 2.71 -6.24
C LYS A 139 1.34 1.24 -6.56
N ILE A 140 0.10 0.84 -6.83
CA ILE A 140 -0.27 -0.52 -7.22
C ILE A 140 -0.94 -0.46 -8.59
N CYS A 141 -0.25 -0.95 -9.60
CA CYS A 141 -0.72 -0.94 -10.98
C CYS A 141 -1.78 -2.04 -11.23
N PRO A 142 -2.59 -1.94 -12.30
CA PRO A 142 -3.59 -2.96 -12.66
C PRO A 142 -3.01 -4.38 -12.83
N ASP A 143 -1.72 -4.51 -13.14
CA ASP A 143 -1.00 -5.78 -13.21
C ASP A 143 -0.49 -6.28 -11.84
N ARG A 144 -1.00 -5.69 -10.76
CA ARG A 144 -0.75 -6.02 -9.34
C ARG A 144 0.67 -5.73 -8.88
N MET A 145 1.42 -4.93 -9.64
CA MET A 145 2.78 -4.57 -9.29
C MET A 145 2.81 -3.38 -8.35
N VAL A 146 3.49 -3.58 -7.22
CA VAL A 146 3.66 -2.60 -6.15
C VAL A 146 5.01 -1.89 -6.32
N THR A 147 4.98 -0.58 -6.19
CA THR A 147 6.18 0.27 -6.11
C THR A 147 5.97 1.35 -5.07
N GLU A 148 6.87 1.49 -4.11
CA GLU A 148 6.82 2.61 -3.18
C GLU A 148 7.18 3.91 -3.90
N VAL A 149 6.29 4.90 -3.83
CA VAL A 149 6.45 6.22 -4.45
C VAL A 149 6.69 7.32 -3.41
N GLY A 150 6.39 7.05 -2.14
CA GLY A 150 6.57 7.98 -1.03
C GLY A 150 5.73 9.24 -1.18
N GLN A 151 6.15 10.31 -0.50
CA GLN A 151 5.41 11.57 -0.36
C GLN A 151 5.63 12.51 -1.56
N LEU A 152 5.10 12.15 -2.73
CA LEU A 152 5.14 13.02 -3.91
C LEU A 152 4.33 14.31 -3.67
N SER A 153 4.85 15.45 -4.13
CA SER A 153 4.34 16.77 -3.75
C SER A 153 3.33 17.37 -4.75
N SER A 154 2.92 16.65 -5.78
CA SER A 154 1.92 17.14 -6.74
C SER A 154 1.20 16.00 -7.46
N VAL A 155 -0.04 16.28 -7.86
CA VAL A 155 -0.83 15.41 -8.74
C VAL A 155 -0.05 15.02 -10.00
N ASN A 156 0.68 15.95 -10.62
CA ASN A 156 1.49 15.66 -11.81
C ASN A 156 2.63 14.66 -11.54
N ALA A 157 3.24 14.70 -10.36
CA ALA A 157 4.26 13.73 -9.98
C ALA A 157 3.65 12.34 -9.82
N PHE A 158 2.49 12.23 -9.17
CA PHE A 158 1.74 10.98 -9.09
C PHE A 158 1.36 10.46 -10.48
N MET A 159 0.83 11.31 -11.36
CA MET A 159 0.48 10.90 -12.71
C MET A 159 1.70 10.47 -13.53
N SER A 160 2.89 11.05 -13.29
CA SER A 160 4.12 10.55 -13.92
C SER A 160 4.44 9.11 -13.50
N GLU A 161 4.22 8.78 -12.23
CA GLU A 161 4.40 7.42 -11.72
C GLU A 161 3.29 6.47 -12.20
N ILE A 162 2.04 6.90 -12.20
CA ILE A 162 0.89 6.10 -12.66
C ILE A 162 0.99 5.80 -14.15
N ASN A 163 1.40 6.77 -14.97
CA ASN A 163 1.62 6.57 -16.40
C ASN A 163 2.78 5.60 -16.73
N SER A 164 3.61 5.25 -15.75
CA SER A 164 4.63 4.20 -15.91
C SER A 164 4.09 2.79 -15.66
N CYS A 165 2.85 2.64 -15.15
CA CYS A 165 2.20 1.34 -15.07
C CYS A 165 2.11 0.75 -16.48
N SER A 166 2.61 -0.48 -16.63
CA SER A 166 2.44 -1.25 -17.86
C SER A 166 0.95 -1.51 -18.07
N SER A 167 0.30 -0.71 -18.92
CA SER A 167 -0.98 -1.11 -19.49
C SER A 167 -0.71 -2.34 -20.36
N ALA A 168 -1.48 -3.41 -20.17
CA ALA A 168 -1.49 -4.53 -21.11
C ALA A 168 -1.98 -3.99 -22.48
N GLN A 169 -1.05 -3.51 -23.31
CA GLN A 169 -1.40 -2.83 -24.56
C GLN A 169 -1.83 -3.81 -25.66
N TYR A 170 -1.58 -5.11 -25.50
CA TYR A 170 -1.91 -6.10 -26.51
C TYR A 170 -2.48 -7.39 -25.91
N SER A 171 -3.43 -8.00 -26.63
CA SER A 171 -4.03 -9.32 -26.35
C SER A 171 -3.04 -10.50 -26.35
N LYS A 172 -1.73 -10.22 -26.43
CA LYS A 172 -0.64 -11.20 -26.42
C LYS A 172 0.43 -10.93 -25.36
N ASP A 173 0.29 -9.88 -24.55
CA ASP A 173 1.12 -9.75 -23.35
C ASP A 173 0.56 -10.69 -22.28
N ALA A 174 0.94 -11.96 -22.38
CA ALA A 174 0.72 -12.93 -21.31
C ALA A 174 1.70 -12.62 -20.16
N ARG A 175 1.48 -11.51 -19.45
CA ARG A 175 1.82 -11.46 -18.04
C ARG A 175 0.75 -12.30 -17.34
N MET A 176 0.92 -13.62 -17.36
CA MET A 176 0.03 -14.53 -16.64
C MET A 176 0.09 -14.15 -15.16
N LEU A 177 -0.96 -13.47 -14.69
CA LEU A 177 -1.37 -13.55 -13.30
C LEU A 177 -1.57 -15.05 -13.04
N SER A 178 -0.72 -15.63 -12.21
CA SER A 178 -0.66 -17.07 -12.00
C SER A 178 -2.05 -17.64 -11.74
N TYR A 179 -2.50 -18.55 -12.60
CA TYR A 179 -3.74 -19.28 -12.41
C TYR A 179 -3.52 -20.36 -11.33
N ASN A 180 -4.12 -20.18 -10.16
CA ASN A 180 -4.10 -21.14 -9.05
C ASN A 180 -5.33 -22.07 -9.04
N GLY A 181 -6.05 -22.20 -10.17
CA GLY A 181 -7.18 -23.12 -10.27
C GLY A 181 -6.75 -24.56 -10.58
N ASP A 182 -7.59 -25.53 -10.23
CA ASP A 182 -7.35 -26.93 -10.57
C ASP A 182 -7.28 -27.12 -12.09
N GLU A 183 -6.18 -27.69 -12.58
CA GLU A 183 -5.99 -28.08 -13.97
C GLU A 183 -6.90 -29.28 -14.32
N THR A 184 -8.20 -29.03 -14.44
CA THR A 184 -9.15 -30.04 -14.94
C THR A 184 -9.15 -29.97 -16.46
N TYR A 185 -8.28 -30.75 -17.10
CA TYR A 185 -8.33 -30.94 -18.55
C TYR A 185 -9.07 -32.24 -18.90
N CYS A 186 -9.85 -32.20 -19.98
CA CYS A 186 -10.44 -33.40 -20.55
C CYS A 186 -9.31 -34.30 -21.07
N GLN A 187 -9.07 -35.43 -20.42
CA GLN A 187 -8.22 -36.48 -20.97
C GLN A 187 -8.95 -37.07 -22.19
N GLY A 188 -8.54 -36.61 -23.37
CA GLY A 188 -9.01 -37.19 -24.62
C GLY A 188 -8.40 -38.57 -24.82
N SER A 189 -9.23 -39.61 -24.65
CA SER A 189 -9.18 -40.87 -25.40
C SER A 189 -10.45 -41.66 -25.19
#